data_AF-A6F862-F1
#
_entry.id   AF-A6F862-F1
#
_cell.length_a   1.000
_cell.length_b   1.000
_cell.length_c   1.000
_cell.angle_alpha   90.00
_cell.angle_beta   90.00
_cell.angle_gamma   90.00
#
_symmetry.space_group_name_H-M   'P 1'
#
loop_
_entity.id
_entity.type
_entity.pdbx_description
1 polymer ?
#
loop_
_entity_poly.entity_id
_entity_poly.type
_entity_poly.pdbx_seq_one_letter_code
_entity_poly.pdbx_strand_id
1 'polypeptide(L)'
;MEIKINDILRYKKPACHENAYEDGHLNFHFLTNVPTSKKLQLEKGINPSAALKTSDKELVRPVILISSSPNKKGSAETPWQDFYDTDNGHIRYFGDNKEPGKDPTQAPGNKALLEAFRLAHSHDIKERQKTPPIVFFKRVTVNGVPKGYPMFQGLGIINSIELVTQWDNNKQQSFTNYAFDFTVLCMAKEHDTFEWDWINSRRHPNFSIQDTNKKAPASWNQWFKSGANELNTVRRRVSKLQIVKSADQKPTIGSEQDAILNKIYKFYDGRKHHFEALAEFITERVIGKELGIYHKGWITQGSSDGGADFIGKVVLGSGFSKVELIVLGQAKCESLTTPTGGNHIARTVARLKRGWLGAYVTTSYFSDSVQREVIEDKYPILLINGKRIAEEVSQLLHESDTYSDIDEFLAYMAERYPKRLKQRQPEEILHV
;
A
#
# COMPACT_ATOMS: atom_id res chain seq x y z
N MET A 1 25.55 -0.77 -6.15
CA MET A 1 24.69 0.44 -6.18
C MET A 1 23.25 0.06 -5.91
N GLU A 2 22.53 0.86 -5.14
CA GLU A 2 21.15 0.61 -4.74
C GLU A 2 20.19 1.59 -5.42
N ILE A 3 18.99 1.13 -5.75
CA ILE A 3 17.87 1.95 -6.24
C ILE A 3 16.59 1.59 -5.50
N LYS A 4 15.68 2.54 -5.32
CA LYS A 4 14.36 2.37 -4.69
C LYS A 4 13.24 2.51 -5.71
N ILE A 5 12.09 1.89 -5.42
CA ILE A 5 10.89 2.08 -6.24
C ILE A 5 10.58 3.57 -6.31
N ASN A 6 10.26 4.05 -7.52
CA ASN A 6 10.10 5.46 -7.90
C ASN A 6 11.38 6.28 -8.10
N ASP A 7 12.57 5.71 -7.91
CA ASP A 7 13.81 6.37 -8.34
C ASP A 7 13.79 6.57 -9.85
N ILE A 8 14.11 7.79 -10.28
CA ILE A 8 14.21 8.17 -11.68
C ILE A 8 15.67 8.11 -12.11
N LEU A 9 15.95 7.30 -13.13
CA LEU A 9 17.25 7.17 -13.74
C LEU A 9 17.32 7.96 -15.05
N ARG A 10 18.54 8.14 -15.57
CA ARG A 10 18.80 8.69 -16.90
C ARG A 10 19.17 7.59 -17.89
N TYR A 11 18.44 7.51 -19.00
CA TYR A 11 18.73 6.65 -20.15
C TYR A 11 18.97 7.51 -21.40
N LYS A 12 20.23 7.88 -21.65
CA LYS A 12 20.65 8.82 -22.69
C LYS A 12 21.35 8.10 -23.85
N LYS A 13 21.10 8.58 -25.07
CA LYS A 13 21.83 8.18 -26.28
C LYS A 13 22.59 9.41 -26.81
N PRO A 14 23.89 9.30 -27.18
CA PRO A 14 24.74 8.11 -27.06
C PRO A 14 25.01 7.72 -25.59
N ALA A 15 25.31 6.44 -25.35
CA ALA A 15 25.48 5.89 -24.00
C ALA A 15 26.85 6.28 -23.40
N CYS A 16 26.86 6.94 -22.25
CA CYS A 16 28.04 7.15 -21.41
C CYS A 16 28.08 6.14 -20.26
N HIS A 17 29.22 5.52 -19.98
CA HIS A 17 29.37 4.49 -18.94
C HIS A 17 30.39 4.86 -17.85
N GLU A 18 30.92 6.08 -17.92
CA GLU A 18 31.88 6.64 -16.97
C GLU A 18 31.19 7.53 -15.94
N ASN A 19 30.21 8.34 -16.40
CA ASN A 19 29.48 9.27 -15.55
C ASN A 19 28.42 8.53 -14.73
N ALA A 20 28.54 8.57 -13.40
CA ALA A 20 27.54 8.04 -12.49
C ALA A 20 26.20 8.78 -12.60
N TYR A 21 26.22 10.08 -12.87
CA TYR A 21 25.02 10.90 -12.98
C TYR A 21 25.01 11.67 -14.31
N GLU A 22 23.83 11.78 -14.92
CA GLU A 22 23.59 12.60 -16.11
C GLU A 22 22.25 13.32 -15.94
N ASP A 23 22.24 14.63 -16.26
CA ASP A 23 21.06 15.49 -16.12
C ASP A 23 20.43 15.44 -14.71
N GLY A 24 21.26 15.29 -13.67
CA GLY A 24 20.83 15.23 -12.25
C GLY A 24 20.31 13.86 -11.78
N HIS A 25 20.31 12.83 -12.63
CA HIS A 25 19.78 11.50 -12.32
C HIS A 25 20.85 10.41 -12.50
N LEU A 26 20.72 9.31 -11.74
CA LEU A 26 21.62 8.15 -11.85
C LEU A 26 21.59 7.61 -13.28
N ASN A 27 22.75 7.51 -13.91
CA ASN A 27 22.89 7.04 -15.28
C ASN A 27 22.72 5.52 -15.36
N PHE A 28 21.71 5.06 -16.11
CA PHE A 28 21.43 3.65 -16.33
C PHE A 28 22.60 2.92 -17.01
N HIS A 29 23.29 3.58 -17.94
CA HIS A 29 24.41 2.96 -18.66
C HIS A 29 25.63 2.76 -17.76
N PHE A 30 25.85 3.65 -16.79
CA PHE A 30 26.84 3.46 -15.72
C PHE A 30 26.41 2.36 -14.74
N LEU A 31 25.17 2.41 -14.24
CA LEU A 31 24.61 1.42 -13.30
C LEU A 31 24.72 -0.03 -13.83
N THR A 32 24.45 -0.20 -15.12
CA THR A 32 24.46 -1.51 -15.79
C THR A 32 25.81 -1.85 -16.46
N ASN A 33 26.85 -1.04 -16.26
CA ASN A 33 28.13 -1.29 -16.91
C ASN A 33 28.84 -2.50 -16.30
N VAL A 34 29.12 -3.49 -17.14
CA VAL A 34 30.03 -4.60 -16.81
C VAL A 34 30.93 -4.76 -18.04
N PRO A 35 32.21 -4.32 -17.97
CA PRO A 35 33.08 -4.21 -19.15
C PRO A 35 33.19 -5.49 -19.99
N THR A 36 33.18 -6.64 -19.33
CA THR A 36 33.33 -7.96 -19.96
C THR A 36 32.02 -8.54 -20.51
N SER A 37 30.90 -7.83 -20.37
CA SER A 37 29.56 -8.40 -20.62
C SER A 37 28.77 -7.56 -21.61
N LYS A 38 27.85 -8.21 -22.33
CA LYS A 38 26.94 -7.51 -23.25
C LYS A 38 26.14 -6.45 -22.50
N LYS A 39 26.02 -5.27 -23.10
CA LYS A 39 25.27 -4.13 -22.55
C LYS A 39 23.78 -4.48 -22.40
N LEU A 40 23.17 -4.03 -21.31
CA LEU A 40 21.72 -4.10 -21.16
C LEU A 40 21.07 -2.94 -21.93
N GLN A 41 19.98 -3.25 -22.63
CA GLN A 41 19.14 -2.26 -23.31
C GLN A 41 17.87 -2.05 -22.50
N LEU A 42 17.35 -0.84 -22.54
CA LEU A 42 16.07 -0.49 -21.93
C LEU A 42 15.20 0.24 -22.95
N GLU A 43 15.04 -0.35 -24.13
CA GLU A 43 14.10 0.17 -25.14
C GLU A 43 12.65 -0.02 -24.67
N LYS A 44 11.70 0.60 -25.37
CA LYS A 44 10.27 0.43 -25.05
C LYS A 44 9.88 -1.03 -25.31
N GLY A 45 9.31 -1.68 -24.31
CA GLY A 45 8.90 -3.09 -24.42
C GLY A 45 9.63 -4.01 -23.45
N ILE A 46 9.77 -5.27 -23.87
CA ILE A 46 10.43 -6.35 -23.16
C ILE A 46 11.87 -6.46 -23.69
N ASN A 47 12.86 -6.33 -22.81
CA ASN A 47 14.28 -6.33 -23.16
C ASN A 47 14.97 -7.49 -22.44
N PRO A 48 14.91 -8.71 -23.00
CA PRO A 48 15.48 -9.86 -22.34
C PRO A 48 17.00 -9.92 -22.63
N SER A 49 17.84 -10.03 -21.60
CA SER A 49 19.30 -10.04 -21.78
C SER A 49 19.76 -11.28 -22.55
N ALA A 50 20.94 -11.27 -23.18
CA ALA A 50 21.50 -12.48 -23.77
C ALA A 50 21.71 -13.57 -22.69
N ALA A 51 21.48 -14.83 -23.04
CA ALA A 51 21.73 -15.95 -22.14
C ALA A 51 23.24 -16.21 -21.99
N LEU A 52 23.66 -16.64 -20.80
CA LEU A 52 25.04 -16.92 -20.42
C LEU A 52 25.12 -18.30 -19.75
N LYS A 53 26.27 -18.95 -19.89
CA LYS A 53 26.56 -20.20 -19.17
C LYS A 53 27.00 -19.88 -17.74
N THR A 54 26.41 -20.56 -16.77
CA THR A 54 26.85 -20.53 -15.36
C THR A 54 28.12 -21.36 -15.16
N SER A 55 28.68 -21.34 -13.96
CA SER A 55 29.74 -22.27 -13.52
C SER A 55 29.37 -23.74 -13.75
N ASP A 56 28.08 -24.07 -13.63
CA ASP A 56 27.54 -25.43 -13.80
C ASP A 56 27.18 -25.75 -15.25
N LYS A 57 27.60 -24.90 -16.20
CA LYS A 57 27.33 -25.01 -17.65
C LYS A 57 25.85 -24.90 -18.04
N GLU A 58 24.99 -24.50 -17.12
CA GLU A 58 23.57 -24.21 -17.39
C GLU A 58 23.43 -22.91 -18.16
N LEU A 59 22.57 -22.90 -19.18
CA LEU A 59 22.29 -21.70 -19.95
C LEU A 59 21.14 -20.93 -19.30
N VAL A 60 21.42 -19.72 -18.80
CA VAL A 60 20.44 -18.91 -18.08
C VAL A 60 20.41 -17.47 -18.56
N ARG A 61 19.27 -16.81 -18.39
CA ARG A 61 19.13 -15.39 -18.67
C ARG A 61 19.38 -14.58 -17.40
N PRO A 62 20.36 -13.65 -17.40
CA PRO A 62 20.65 -12.84 -16.22
C PRO A 62 19.48 -11.99 -15.72
N VAL A 63 18.72 -11.37 -16.64
CA VAL A 63 17.60 -10.46 -16.32
C VAL A 63 16.68 -10.26 -17.52
N ILE A 64 15.41 -9.92 -17.28
CA ILE A 64 14.51 -9.32 -18.27
C ILE A 64 14.15 -7.90 -17.78
N LEU A 65 14.40 -6.88 -18.60
CA LEU A 65 14.01 -5.51 -18.28
C LEU A 65 12.74 -5.14 -19.04
N ILE A 66 11.70 -4.71 -18.33
CA ILE A 66 10.45 -4.25 -18.93
C ILE A 66 10.38 -2.74 -18.81
N SER A 67 10.09 -2.05 -19.91
CA SER A 67 9.95 -0.60 -19.93
C SER A 67 8.65 -0.16 -20.60
N SER A 68 7.67 0.24 -19.79
CA SER A 68 6.40 0.80 -20.28
C SER A 68 6.50 2.31 -20.53
N SER A 69 5.62 2.84 -21.38
CA SER A 69 5.54 4.27 -21.69
C SER A 69 4.07 4.74 -21.63
N PRO A 70 3.71 5.65 -20.72
CA PRO A 70 2.33 6.06 -20.48
C PRO A 70 1.76 7.04 -21.51
N ASN A 71 2.50 7.38 -22.58
CA ASN A 71 2.17 8.45 -23.53
C ASN A 71 0.89 8.21 -24.37
N LYS A 72 0.06 7.23 -24.04
CA LYS A 72 -1.29 7.01 -24.59
C LYS A 72 -2.36 6.78 -23.50
N LYS A 73 -2.17 7.34 -22.31
CA LYS A 73 -3.18 7.26 -21.24
C LYS A 73 -4.42 8.04 -21.69
N GLY A 74 -5.55 7.34 -21.88
CA GLY A 74 -6.86 7.96 -22.12
C GLY A 74 -7.22 8.33 -23.56
N SER A 75 -6.43 7.94 -24.57
CA SER A 75 -6.89 8.01 -25.98
C SER A 75 -7.78 6.81 -26.32
N ALA A 76 -8.83 7.01 -27.11
CA ALA A 76 -9.75 5.97 -27.61
C ALA A 76 -9.06 4.81 -28.37
N GLU A 77 -7.78 4.96 -28.69
CA GLU A 77 -7.02 4.04 -29.55
C GLU A 77 -6.54 2.74 -28.88
N THR A 78 -6.46 2.63 -27.55
CA THR A 78 -5.98 1.40 -26.86
C THR A 78 -6.71 1.14 -25.54
N PRO A 79 -7.74 0.28 -25.50
CA PRO A 79 -8.40 -0.10 -24.24
C PRO A 79 -7.50 -0.97 -23.33
N TRP A 80 -6.39 -1.47 -23.87
CA TRP A 80 -5.43 -2.32 -23.17
C TRP A 80 -4.20 -1.51 -22.78
N GLN A 81 -4.03 -1.25 -21.48
CA GLN A 81 -2.94 -0.46 -20.92
C GLN A 81 -2.24 -1.25 -19.83
N ASP A 82 -0.92 -1.16 -19.78
CA ASP A 82 -0.17 -1.75 -18.67
C ASP A 82 -0.61 -1.08 -17.37
N PHE A 83 -0.94 -1.91 -16.38
CA PHE A 83 -1.37 -1.48 -15.05
C PHE A 83 -0.23 -1.69 -14.05
N TYR A 84 0.08 -0.65 -13.29
CA TYR A 84 1.14 -0.66 -12.29
C TYR A 84 0.53 -0.29 -10.95
N ASP A 85 0.36 -1.28 -10.08
CA ASP A 85 0.00 -1.13 -8.68
C ASP A 85 1.12 -1.76 -7.84
N THR A 86 2.29 -1.11 -7.90
CA THR A 86 3.49 -1.55 -7.20
C THR A 86 3.31 -1.49 -5.68
N ASP A 87 2.37 -0.70 -5.18
CA ASP A 87 2.08 -0.56 -3.76
C ASP A 87 1.34 -1.78 -3.20
N ASN A 88 0.46 -2.39 -4.00
CA ASN A 88 -0.14 -3.70 -3.69
C ASN A 88 0.61 -4.88 -4.34
N GLY A 89 1.75 -4.61 -4.95
CA GLY A 89 2.65 -5.61 -5.49
C GLY A 89 2.12 -6.31 -6.73
N HIS A 90 1.39 -5.61 -7.59
CA HIS A 90 0.82 -6.13 -8.83
C HIS A 90 1.19 -5.26 -10.03
N ILE A 91 1.62 -5.91 -11.12
CA ILE A 91 1.77 -5.27 -12.43
C ILE A 91 1.07 -6.17 -13.44
N ARG A 92 0.22 -5.60 -14.29
CA ARG A 92 -0.32 -6.29 -15.47
C ARG A 92 0.27 -5.66 -16.72
N TYR A 93 0.97 -6.45 -17.52
CA TYR A 93 1.71 -5.96 -18.69
C TYR A 93 1.34 -6.76 -19.94
N PHE A 94 1.14 -6.07 -21.06
CA PHE A 94 0.78 -6.70 -22.32
C PHE A 94 2.01 -7.02 -23.19
N GLY A 95 1.97 -8.19 -23.80
CA GLY A 95 3.01 -8.75 -24.64
C GLY A 95 3.37 -7.91 -25.87
N ASP A 96 4.43 -8.31 -26.56
CA ASP A 96 4.96 -7.60 -27.73
C ASP A 96 4.36 -8.05 -29.07
N ASN A 97 3.41 -9.01 -29.10
CA ASN A 97 2.70 -9.32 -30.35
C ASN A 97 1.67 -8.24 -30.69
N LYS A 98 1.80 -7.63 -31.86
CA LYS A 98 0.90 -6.58 -32.38
C LYS A 98 0.50 -6.82 -33.83
N GLU A 99 0.72 -8.04 -34.30
CA GLU A 99 0.53 -8.41 -35.70
C GLU A 99 -0.64 -9.39 -35.84
N PRO A 100 -1.72 -8.98 -36.53
CA PRO A 100 -2.82 -9.87 -36.88
C PRO A 100 -2.34 -11.13 -37.61
N GLY A 101 -2.92 -12.28 -37.28
CA GLY A 101 -2.61 -13.56 -37.92
C GLY A 101 -1.26 -14.19 -37.54
N LYS A 102 -0.44 -13.53 -36.71
CA LYS A 102 0.80 -14.13 -36.19
C LYS A 102 0.57 -14.82 -34.85
N ASP A 103 1.20 -15.97 -34.69
CA ASP A 103 1.27 -16.68 -33.41
C ASP A 103 1.99 -15.81 -32.36
N PRO A 104 1.30 -15.42 -31.26
CA PRO A 104 1.87 -14.55 -30.25
C PRO A 104 3.06 -15.17 -29.49
N THR A 105 3.24 -16.49 -29.54
CA THR A 105 4.38 -17.17 -28.90
C THR A 105 5.70 -16.92 -29.63
N GLN A 106 5.66 -16.49 -30.90
CA GLN A 106 6.84 -16.21 -31.72
C GLN A 106 7.43 -14.82 -31.47
N ALA A 107 6.65 -13.91 -30.86
CA ALA A 107 7.16 -12.59 -30.53
C ALA A 107 8.31 -12.71 -29.49
N PRO A 108 9.49 -12.08 -29.71
CA PRO A 108 10.68 -12.34 -28.90
C PRO A 108 10.49 -12.07 -27.40
N GLY A 109 9.76 -11.02 -27.04
CA GLY A 109 9.44 -10.68 -25.67
C GLY A 109 8.49 -11.70 -25.03
N ASN A 110 7.39 -12.03 -25.71
CA ASN A 110 6.44 -13.05 -25.27
C ASN A 110 7.14 -14.39 -25.04
N LYS A 111 7.98 -14.83 -25.97
CA LYS A 111 8.76 -16.08 -25.83
C LYS A 111 9.61 -16.08 -24.55
N ALA A 112 10.31 -14.98 -24.27
CA ALA A 112 11.14 -14.85 -23.08
C ALA A 112 10.31 -14.86 -21.77
N LEU A 113 9.12 -14.25 -21.78
CA LEU A 113 8.22 -14.25 -20.62
C LEU A 113 7.53 -15.60 -20.42
N LEU A 114 7.12 -16.29 -21.49
CA LEU A 114 6.59 -17.66 -21.41
C LEU A 114 7.62 -18.64 -20.83
N GLU A 115 8.88 -18.52 -21.27
CA GLU A 115 10.00 -19.28 -20.70
C GLU A 115 10.18 -18.96 -19.21
N ALA A 116 10.21 -17.67 -18.84
CA ALA A 116 10.33 -17.25 -17.44
C ALA A 116 9.17 -17.76 -16.58
N PHE A 117 7.95 -17.80 -17.10
CA PHE A 117 6.78 -18.33 -16.39
C PHE A 117 6.89 -19.84 -16.15
N ARG A 118 7.29 -20.61 -17.17
CA ARG A 118 7.54 -22.06 -17.04
C ARG A 118 8.59 -22.34 -15.96
N LEU A 119 9.70 -21.61 -15.98
CA LEU A 119 10.77 -21.75 -14.99
C LEU A 119 10.26 -21.37 -13.60
N ALA A 120 9.51 -20.27 -13.48
CA ALA A 120 9.06 -19.76 -12.19
C ALA A 120 8.07 -20.68 -11.47
N HIS A 121 7.27 -21.42 -12.25
CA HIS A 121 6.25 -22.36 -11.76
C HIS A 121 6.72 -23.81 -11.69
N SER A 122 7.98 -24.09 -12.00
CA SER A 122 8.51 -25.45 -11.88
C SER A 122 8.52 -25.92 -10.42
N HIS A 123 8.14 -27.17 -10.17
CA HIS A 123 8.32 -27.82 -8.87
C HIS A 123 9.78 -28.21 -8.61
N ASP A 124 10.61 -28.31 -9.65
CA ASP A 124 12.04 -28.56 -9.53
C ASP A 124 12.81 -27.26 -9.25
N ILE A 125 13.52 -27.24 -8.13
CA ILE A 125 14.38 -26.12 -7.73
C ILE A 125 15.51 -25.86 -8.74
N LYS A 126 16.00 -26.90 -9.44
CA LYS A 126 17.04 -26.77 -10.47
C LYS A 126 16.55 -26.10 -11.75
N GLU A 127 15.26 -26.18 -12.04
CA GLU A 127 14.64 -25.39 -13.10
C GLU A 127 14.31 -23.99 -12.59
N ARG A 128 13.75 -23.84 -11.38
CA ARG A 128 13.44 -22.52 -10.80
C ARG A 128 14.65 -21.59 -10.71
N GLN A 129 15.83 -22.09 -10.39
CA GLN A 129 17.05 -21.26 -10.31
C GLN A 129 17.38 -20.55 -11.63
N LYS A 130 16.91 -21.08 -12.77
CA LYS A 130 17.14 -20.51 -14.11
C LYS A 130 16.20 -19.33 -14.40
N THR A 131 15.19 -19.11 -13.56
CA THR A 131 14.22 -18.01 -13.71
C THR A 131 14.95 -16.66 -13.71
N PRO A 132 14.79 -15.85 -14.77
CA PRO A 132 15.37 -14.52 -14.80
C PRO A 132 14.60 -13.58 -13.87
N PRO A 133 15.29 -12.76 -13.05
CA PRO A 133 14.70 -11.59 -12.42
C PRO A 133 14.05 -10.69 -13.48
N ILE A 134 12.82 -10.25 -13.23
CA ILE A 134 12.12 -9.32 -14.11
C ILE A 134 12.07 -7.96 -13.43
N VAL A 135 12.74 -6.98 -14.02
CA VAL A 135 12.87 -5.64 -13.45
C VAL A 135 12.05 -4.66 -14.26
N PHE A 136 11.21 -3.88 -13.58
CA PHE A 136 10.25 -3.00 -14.20
C PHE A 136 10.70 -1.55 -14.18
N PHE A 137 10.47 -0.88 -15.30
CA PHE A 137 10.61 0.56 -15.44
C PHE A 137 9.37 1.16 -16.10
N LYS A 138 9.04 2.39 -15.70
CA LYS A 138 8.00 3.20 -16.31
C LYS A 138 8.62 4.51 -16.76
N ARG A 139 8.48 4.87 -18.04
CA ARG A 139 8.98 6.16 -18.53
C ARG A 139 8.14 7.31 -17.97
N VAL A 140 8.81 8.36 -17.49
CA VAL A 140 8.17 9.55 -16.93
C VAL A 140 8.70 10.82 -17.61
N THR A 141 7.91 11.89 -17.51
CA THR A 141 8.31 13.23 -17.94
C THR A 141 9.02 13.92 -16.78
N VAL A 142 10.22 14.44 -17.03
CA VAL A 142 10.99 15.23 -16.07
C VAL A 142 11.26 16.59 -16.68
N ASN A 143 10.91 17.67 -15.99
CA ASN A 143 11.13 19.05 -16.44
C ASN A 143 10.63 19.32 -17.88
N GLY A 144 9.45 18.80 -18.21
CA GLY A 144 8.86 18.92 -19.55
C GLY A 144 9.46 18.01 -20.62
N VAL A 145 10.50 17.22 -20.31
CA VAL A 145 11.12 16.28 -21.25
C VAL A 145 10.49 14.88 -21.12
N PRO A 146 9.75 14.39 -22.13
CA PRO A 146 8.95 13.17 -22.03
C PRO A 146 9.72 11.86 -22.28
N LYS A 147 11.02 11.95 -22.61
CA LYS A 147 11.85 10.79 -23.00
C LYS A 147 13.17 10.80 -22.24
N GLY A 148 13.73 9.60 -22.04
CA GLY A 148 15.06 9.42 -21.46
C GLY A 148 15.10 9.27 -19.94
N TYR A 149 13.94 9.21 -19.28
CA TYR A 149 13.82 9.07 -17.82
C TYR A 149 12.98 7.83 -17.46
N PRO A 150 13.60 6.65 -17.34
CA PRO A 150 12.97 5.48 -16.76
C PRO A 150 12.93 5.57 -15.23
N MET A 151 11.73 5.44 -14.66
CA MET A 151 11.51 5.30 -13.23
C MET A 151 11.47 3.82 -12.85
N PHE A 152 12.25 3.39 -11.87
CA PHE A 152 12.24 2.01 -11.37
C PHE A 152 10.92 1.69 -10.66
N GLN A 153 10.36 0.51 -10.95
CA GLN A 153 9.05 0.05 -10.46
C GLN A 153 9.15 -1.29 -9.73
N GLY A 154 10.37 -1.74 -9.42
CA GLY A 154 10.61 -2.94 -8.62
C GLY A 154 11.00 -4.17 -9.44
N LEU A 155 11.09 -5.28 -8.71
CA LEU A 155 11.41 -6.63 -9.17
C LEU A 155 10.15 -7.48 -9.08
N GLY A 156 9.91 -8.36 -10.05
CA GLY A 156 8.79 -9.28 -9.97
C GLY A 156 9.00 -10.62 -10.64
N ILE A 157 8.00 -11.47 -10.43
CA ILE A 157 7.88 -12.83 -10.96
C ILE A 157 6.50 -12.93 -11.61
N ILE A 158 6.43 -13.59 -12.77
CA ILE A 158 5.15 -13.81 -13.45
C ILE A 158 4.31 -14.73 -12.56
N ASN A 159 3.07 -14.32 -12.28
CA ASN A 159 2.09 -15.04 -11.48
C ASN A 159 1.05 -15.76 -12.36
N SER A 160 0.60 -15.12 -13.43
CA SER A 160 -0.35 -15.70 -14.38
C SER A 160 -0.17 -15.13 -15.77
N ILE A 161 -0.64 -15.90 -16.76
CA ILE A 161 -0.62 -15.54 -18.18
C ILE A 161 -2.03 -15.74 -18.72
N GLU A 162 -2.50 -14.77 -19.48
CA GLU A 162 -3.78 -14.83 -20.19
C GLU A 162 -3.55 -14.55 -21.68
N LEU A 163 -4.12 -15.40 -22.54
CA LEU A 163 -4.18 -15.14 -23.97
C LEU A 163 -5.34 -14.19 -24.24
N VAL A 164 -5.05 -12.99 -24.75
CA VAL A 164 -6.04 -11.93 -24.96
C VAL A 164 -6.16 -11.60 -26.43
N THR A 165 -7.39 -11.30 -26.88
CA THR A 165 -7.64 -10.79 -28.23
C THR A 165 -7.77 -9.27 -28.16
N GLN A 166 -6.95 -8.57 -28.93
CA GLN A 166 -6.89 -7.12 -28.97
C GLN A 166 -7.30 -6.63 -30.35
N TRP A 167 -8.04 -5.52 -30.41
CA TRP A 167 -8.39 -4.84 -31.66
C TRP A 167 -7.33 -3.78 -31.99
N ASP A 168 -6.75 -3.84 -33.19
CA ASP A 168 -5.90 -2.78 -33.73
C ASP A 168 -6.77 -1.78 -34.51
N ASN A 169 -6.99 -0.60 -33.95
CA ASN A 169 -7.77 0.46 -34.58
C ASN A 169 -7.19 0.96 -35.91
N ASN A 170 -5.87 0.88 -36.11
CA ASN A 170 -5.25 1.32 -37.35
C ASN A 170 -5.42 0.27 -38.45
N LYS A 171 -5.33 -1.01 -38.09
CA LYS A 171 -5.45 -2.13 -39.04
C LYS A 171 -6.89 -2.62 -39.21
N GLN A 172 -7.82 -2.18 -38.36
CA GLN A 172 -9.22 -2.64 -38.32
C GLN A 172 -9.32 -4.17 -38.25
N GLN A 173 -8.45 -4.78 -37.44
CA GLN A 173 -8.33 -6.23 -37.30
C GLN A 173 -8.00 -6.63 -35.87
N SER A 174 -8.47 -7.81 -35.47
CA SER A 174 -8.08 -8.45 -34.21
C SER A 174 -6.71 -9.12 -34.34
N PHE A 175 -5.93 -9.05 -33.28
CA PHE A 175 -4.71 -9.84 -33.10
C PHE A 175 -4.71 -10.44 -31.69
N THR A 176 -4.10 -11.62 -31.56
CA THR A 176 -3.96 -12.29 -30.26
C THR A 176 -2.65 -11.88 -29.62
N ASN A 177 -2.62 -11.66 -28.32
CA ASN A 177 -1.42 -11.33 -27.55
C ASN A 177 -1.51 -11.96 -26.15
N TYR A 178 -0.51 -11.75 -25.32
CA TYR A 178 -0.54 -12.16 -23.92
C TYR A 178 -0.72 -10.98 -22.97
N ALA A 179 -1.48 -11.16 -21.92
CA ALA A 179 -1.43 -10.34 -20.72
C ALA A 179 -0.72 -11.15 -19.62
N PHE A 180 0.30 -10.55 -19.03
CA PHE A 180 1.09 -11.15 -17.96
C PHE A 180 0.80 -10.40 -16.66
N ASP A 181 0.35 -11.12 -15.64
CA ASP A 181 0.26 -10.59 -14.28
C ASP A 181 1.54 -10.95 -13.53
N PHE A 182 2.15 -9.96 -12.91
CA PHE A 182 3.36 -10.11 -12.11
C PHE A 182 3.06 -9.82 -10.65
N THR A 183 3.70 -10.62 -9.80
CA THR A 183 3.85 -10.31 -8.39
C THR A 183 5.13 -9.51 -8.23
N VAL A 184 5.00 -8.22 -7.86
CA VAL A 184 6.15 -7.40 -7.46
C VAL A 184 6.56 -7.82 -6.06
N LEU A 185 7.84 -8.15 -5.89
CA LEU A 185 8.36 -8.73 -4.66
C LEU A 185 8.60 -7.66 -3.59
N CYS A 186 8.32 -8.02 -2.34
CA CYS A 186 8.59 -7.20 -1.17
C CYS A 186 10.09 -7.08 -0.93
N MET A 187 10.61 -5.86 -0.74
CA MET A 187 12.02 -5.60 -0.41
C MET A 187 12.15 -4.95 0.97
N ALA A 188 11.18 -5.17 1.87
CA ALA A 188 11.13 -4.52 3.17
C ALA A 188 12.30 -4.89 4.09
N LYS A 189 12.87 -6.10 3.96
CA LYS A 189 14.08 -6.50 4.71
C LYS A 189 15.32 -5.74 4.24
N GLU A 190 15.30 -5.28 3.00
CA GLU A 190 16.31 -4.44 2.36
C GLU A 190 15.93 -2.95 2.42
N HIS A 191 15.02 -2.54 3.32
CA HIS A 191 14.56 -1.15 3.45
C HIS A 191 14.01 -0.56 2.14
N ASP A 192 13.30 -1.38 1.36
CA ASP A 192 12.75 -1.06 0.04
C ASP A 192 13.82 -0.65 -1.00
N THR A 193 15.08 -1.07 -0.80
CA THR A 193 16.17 -0.91 -1.77
C THR A 193 16.40 -2.16 -2.60
N PHE A 194 16.86 -1.97 -3.84
CA PHE A 194 17.26 -3.00 -4.76
C PHE A 194 18.75 -2.88 -5.07
N GLU A 195 19.54 -3.86 -4.65
CA GLU A 195 20.98 -3.94 -4.95
C GLU A 195 21.20 -4.36 -6.41
N TRP A 196 21.53 -3.40 -7.28
CA TRP A 196 21.73 -3.67 -8.71
C TRP A 196 22.90 -4.61 -9.00
N ASP A 197 23.87 -4.69 -8.08
CA ASP A 197 25.01 -5.58 -8.20
C ASP A 197 24.61 -7.06 -8.21
N TRP A 198 23.41 -7.40 -7.75
CA TRP A 198 22.83 -8.72 -8.02
C TRP A 198 22.71 -9.00 -9.53
N ILE A 199 22.15 -8.07 -10.31
CA ILE A 199 22.01 -8.23 -11.76
C ILE A 199 23.37 -8.21 -12.46
N ASN A 200 24.29 -7.34 -12.05
CA ASN A 200 25.64 -7.28 -12.63
C ASN A 200 26.42 -8.58 -12.33
N SER A 201 26.30 -9.13 -11.12
CA SER A 201 26.99 -10.38 -10.76
C SER A 201 26.52 -11.58 -11.59
N ARG A 202 25.23 -11.61 -11.98
CA ARG A 202 24.65 -12.61 -12.89
C ARG A 202 25.09 -12.46 -14.35
N ARG A 203 25.88 -11.44 -14.69
CA ARG A 203 26.32 -11.15 -16.06
C ARG A 203 27.80 -11.44 -16.29
N HIS A 204 28.56 -11.78 -15.25
CA HIS A 204 29.94 -12.22 -15.42
C HIS A 204 30.01 -13.62 -16.07
N PRO A 205 31.04 -13.91 -16.86
CA PRO A 205 31.29 -15.27 -17.34
C PRO A 205 31.39 -16.28 -16.18
N ASN A 206 30.81 -17.46 -16.35
CA ASN A 206 30.89 -18.58 -15.39
C ASN A 206 30.42 -18.24 -13.95
N PHE A 207 29.46 -17.33 -13.82
CA PHE A 207 28.91 -16.98 -12.50
C PHE A 207 28.16 -18.17 -11.85
N SER A 208 28.14 -18.19 -10.52
CA SER A 208 27.37 -19.13 -9.70
C SER A 208 26.03 -18.50 -9.31
N ILE A 209 24.91 -19.17 -9.63
CA ILE A 209 23.57 -18.66 -9.26
C ILE A 209 23.45 -18.57 -7.72
N GLN A 210 23.96 -19.56 -7.01
CA GLN A 210 23.93 -19.61 -5.56
C GLN A 210 24.67 -18.42 -4.94
N ASP A 211 25.84 -18.06 -5.46
CA ASP A 211 26.62 -16.93 -4.94
C ASP A 211 25.99 -15.59 -5.29
N THR A 212 25.49 -15.43 -6.52
CA THR A 212 24.82 -14.18 -6.92
C THR A 212 23.54 -13.94 -6.12
N ASN A 213 22.79 -15.00 -5.77
CA ASN A 213 21.56 -14.88 -4.99
C ASN A 213 21.78 -14.44 -3.52
N LYS A 214 23.02 -14.39 -3.03
CA LYS A 214 23.34 -13.73 -1.74
C LYS A 214 23.01 -12.23 -1.75
N LYS A 215 23.00 -11.61 -2.95
CA LYS A 215 22.62 -10.21 -3.19
C LYS A 215 21.15 -10.05 -3.62
N ALA A 216 20.42 -11.15 -3.78
CA ALA A 216 19.01 -11.08 -4.14
C ALA A 216 18.17 -10.68 -2.91
N PRO A 217 17.05 -9.96 -3.12
CA PRO A 217 16.11 -9.69 -2.03
C PRO A 217 15.67 -10.96 -1.30
N ALA A 218 15.42 -10.87 0.00
CA ALA A 218 15.00 -11.99 0.82
C ALA A 218 13.72 -12.66 0.30
N SER A 219 12.80 -11.87 -0.27
CA SER A 219 11.58 -12.33 -0.94
C SER A 219 11.87 -13.23 -2.15
N TRP A 220 12.89 -12.89 -2.96
CA TRP A 220 13.35 -13.73 -4.07
C TRP A 220 13.87 -15.07 -3.57
N ASN A 221 14.71 -15.04 -2.54
CA ASN A 221 15.27 -16.27 -1.94
C ASN A 221 14.22 -17.14 -1.25
N GLN A 222 13.18 -16.52 -0.66
CA GLN A 222 12.04 -17.23 -0.11
C GLN A 222 11.22 -17.90 -1.22
N TRP A 223 10.88 -17.17 -2.28
CA TRP A 223 10.19 -17.74 -3.44
C TRP A 223 11.00 -18.87 -4.09
N PHE A 224 12.32 -18.71 -4.23
CA PHE A 224 13.17 -19.73 -4.85
C PHE A 224 13.06 -21.08 -4.12
N LYS A 225 13.00 -21.05 -2.78
CA LYS A 225 12.82 -22.23 -1.92
C LYS A 225 11.39 -22.79 -1.99
N SER A 226 10.38 -21.93 -1.89
CA SER A 226 8.99 -22.35 -1.71
C SER A 226 8.20 -22.56 -3.01
N GLY A 227 8.64 -21.99 -4.12
CA GLY A 227 7.96 -22.05 -5.42
C GLY A 227 6.79 -21.06 -5.57
N ALA A 228 6.03 -21.21 -6.66
CA ALA A 228 5.01 -20.26 -7.08
C ALA A 228 3.80 -20.16 -6.13
N ASN A 229 3.49 -21.22 -5.37
CA ASN A 229 2.36 -21.23 -4.43
C ASN A 229 2.49 -20.16 -3.33
N GLU A 230 3.71 -19.72 -3.02
CA GLU A 230 4.00 -18.73 -1.98
C GLU A 230 4.20 -17.30 -2.53
N LEU A 231 3.89 -17.05 -3.81
CA LEU A 231 4.05 -15.71 -4.41
C LEU A 231 3.27 -14.63 -3.64
N ASN A 232 2.09 -14.95 -3.11
CA ASN A 232 1.32 -14.00 -2.30
C ASN A 232 1.99 -13.62 -0.97
N THR A 233 2.79 -14.52 -0.39
CA THR A 233 3.52 -14.30 0.86
C THR A 233 4.69 -13.34 0.65
N VAL A 234 5.36 -13.43 -0.50
CA VAL A 234 6.52 -12.60 -0.85
C VAL A 234 6.17 -11.30 -1.61
N ARG A 235 4.87 -11.07 -1.85
CA ARG A 235 4.33 -9.89 -2.53
C ARG A 235 4.57 -8.60 -1.73
N ARG A 236 4.96 -7.52 -2.42
CA ARG A 236 5.04 -6.17 -1.85
C ARG A 236 3.65 -5.68 -1.43
N ARG A 237 3.53 -5.13 -0.22
CA ARG A 237 2.33 -4.44 0.25
C ARG A 237 2.73 -3.25 1.12
N VAL A 238 2.59 -2.04 0.59
CA VAL A 238 2.95 -0.80 1.31
C VAL A 238 2.05 -0.56 2.51
N SER A 239 0.77 -0.95 2.40
CA SER A 239 -0.18 -0.87 3.52
C SER A 239 0.37 -1.52 4.80
N LYS A 240 1.11 -2.63 4.70
CA LYS A 240 1.75 -3.28 5.86
C LYS A 240 2.76 -2.39 6.59
N LEU A 241 3.38 -1.43 5.92
CA LEU A 241 4.33 -0.48 6.52
C LEU A 241 3.62 0.60 7.35
N GLN A 242 2.33 0.83 7.10
CA GLN A 242 1.50 1.83 7.77
C GLN A 242 0.64 1.25 8.90
N ILE A 243 0.65 -0.07 9.10
CA ILE A 243 -0.10 -0.75 10.16
C ILE A 243 0.61 -0.53 11.51
N VAL A 244 -0.18 -0.13 12.52
CA VAL A 244 0.26 -0.07 13.92
C VAL A 244 0.00 -1.43 14.58
N LYS A 245 1.03 -2.04 15.17
CA LYS A 245 0.89 -3.37 15.78
C LYS A 245 -0.05 -3.34 16.99
N SER A 246 -0.69 -4.46 17.28
CA SER A 246 -1.61 -4.59 18.42
C SER A 246 -0.96 -4.22 19.76
N ALA A 247 0.33 -4.52 19.96
CA ALA A 247 1.07 -4.14 21.15
C ALA A 247 1.21 -2.61 21.29
N ASP A 248 1.34 -1.89 20.18
CA ASP A 248 1.52 -0.44 20.17
C ASP A 248 0.19 0.32 20.31
N GLN A 249 -0.93 -0.37 20.09
CA GLN A 249 -2.30 0.13 20.26
C GLN A 249 -2.88 -0.10 21.65
N LYS A 250 -2.12 -0.76 22.54
CA LYS A 250 -2.50 -1.04 23.92
C LYS A 250 -1.56 -0.29 24.88
N PRO A 251 -2.05 0.17 26.03
CA PRO A 251 -1.18 0.60 27.11
C PRO A 251 -0.22 -0.51 27.53
N THR A 252 0.96 -0.13 28.02
CA THR A 252 1.88 -1.09 28.64
C THR A 252 1.24 -1.62 29.93
N ILE A 253 1.20 -2.95 30.11
CA ILE A 253 0.61 -3.58 31.30
C ILE A 253 1.23 -2.99 32.57
N GLY A 254 0.38 -2.55 33.50
CA GLY A 254 0.79 -1.92 34.76
C GLY A 254 1.15 -0.43 34.68
N SER A 255 1.07 0.19 33.50
CA SER A 255 1.19 1.66 33.37
C SER A 255 -0.04 2.39 33.93
N GLU A 256 0.10 3.70 34.15
CA GLU A 256 -1.04 4.57 34.50
C GLU A 256 -2.15 4.48 33.45
N GLN A 257 -1.80 4.48 32.17
CA GLN A 257 -2.74 4.39 31.06
C GLN A 257 -3.45 3.03 31.03
N ASP A 258 -2.78 1.94 31.43
CA ASP A 258 -3.41 0.63 31.58
C ASP A 258 -4.45 0.65 32.71
N ALA A 259 -4.12 1.23 33.86
CA ALA A 259 -5.05 1.39 34.97
C ALA A 259 -6.28 2.25 34.58
N ILE A 260 -6.04 3.37 33.89
CA ILE A 260 -7.08 4.27 33.36
C ILE A 260 -8.00 3.51 32.39
N LEU A 261 -7.44 2.81 31.40
CA LEU A 261 -8.24 2.08 30.42
C LEU A 261 -9.09 0.98 31.07
N ASN A 262 -8.52 0.25 32.03
CA ASN A 262 -9.25 -0.77 32.78
C ASN A 262 -10.41 -0.18 33.59
N LYS A 263 -10.21 0.98 34.23
CA LYS A 263 -11.28 1.70 34.95
C LYS A 263 -12.38 2.17 34.00
N ILE A 264 -12.03 2.76 32.85
CA ILE A 264 -12.99 3.16 31.81
C ILE A 264 -13.81 1.95 31.35
N TYR A 265 -13.15 0.86 30.98
CA TYR A 265 -13.81 -0.35 30.52
C TYR A 265 -14.79 -0.90 31.57
N LYS A 266 -14.35 -1.06 32.82
CA LYS A 266 -15.20 -1.55 33.92
C LYS A 266 -16.36 -0.60 34.21
N PHE A 267 -16.14 0.72 34.15
CA PHE A 267 -17.17 1.71 34.42
C PHE A 267 -18.31 1.64 33.40
N TYR A 268 -18.00 1.41 32.12
CA TYR A 268 -19.00 1.33 31.05
C TYR A 268 -19.49 -0.09 30.75
N ASP A 269 -18.88 -1.12 31.34
CA ASP A 269 -19.39 -2.48 31.26
C ASP A 269 -20.80 -2.55 31.86
N GLY A 270 -21.71 -3.25 31.18
CA GLY A 270 -23.14 -3.24 31.50
C GLY A 270 -23.92 -1.97 31.10
N ARG A 271 -23.27 -0.88 30.67
CA ARG A 271 -23.93 0.35 30.17
C ARG A 271 -23.23 0.96 28.95
N LYS A 272 -22.97 0.11 27.96
CA LYS A 272 -22.15 0.43 26.77
C LYS A 272 -22.59 1.70 26.01
N HIS A 273 -23.89 2.00 25.96
CA HIS A 273 -24.37 3.23 25.31
C HIS A 273 -23.88 4.53 26.00
N HIS A 274 -23.59 4.48 27.30
CA HIS A 274 -23.09 5.67 27.99
C HIS A 274 -21.64 6.01 27.60
N PHE A 275 -20.91 5.05 27.04
CA PHE A 275 -19.55 5.26 26.51
C PHE A 275 -19.56 6.20 25.30
N GLU A 276 -20.68 6.34 24.60
CA GLU A 276 -20.82 7.18 23.41
C GLU A 276 -20.48 8.66 23.69
N ALA A 277 -20.85 9.17 24.87
CA ALA A 277 -20.46 10.52 25.32
C ALA A 277 -18.97 10.68 25.57
N LEU A 278 -18.31 9.66 26.15
CA LEU A 278 -16.86 9.67 26.30
C LEU A 278 -16.19 9.60 24.92
N ALA A 279 -16.67 8.77 24.02
CA ALA A 279 -16.12 8.62 22.69
C ALA A 279 -16.16 9.92 21.87
N GLU A 280 -17.27 10.67 21.90
CA GLU A 280 -17.36 11.99 21.29
C GLU A 280 -16.35 12.96 21.90
N PHE A 281 -16.25 12.98 23.23
CA PHE A 281 -15.31 13.85 23.95
C PHE A 281 -13.85 13.53 23.59
N ILE A 282 -13.47 12.25 23.52
CA ILE A 282 -12.13 11.85 23.08
C ILE A 282 -11.90 12.23 21.62
N THR A 283 -12.91 12.10 20.77
CA THR A 283 -12.82 12.52 19.36
C THR A 283 -12.56 14.02 19.23
N GLU A 284 -13.27 14.84 20.02
CA GLU A 284 -13.02 16.28 20.11
C GLU A 284 -11.58 16.57 20.53
N ARG A 285 -11.05 15.90 21.56
CA ARG A 285 -9.65 16.11 21.98
C ARG A 285 -8.67 15.69 20.89
N VAL A 286 -8.85 14.51 20.29
CA VAL A 286 -7.95 14.00 19.24
C VAL A 286 -7.89 14.94 18.03
N ILE A 287 -9.00 15.56 17.64
CA ILE A 287 -9.06 16.46 16.48
C ILE A 287 -8.76 17.93 16.85
N GLY A 288 -9.27 18.38 17.99
CA GLY A 288 -9.44 19.79 18.32
C GLY A 288 -8.51 20.34 19.39
N LYS A 289 -7.71 19.51 20.06
CA LYS A 289 -6.86 19.91 21.21
C LYS A 289 -6.00 21.16 20.95
N GLU A 290 -5.50 21.35 19.73
CA GLU A 290 -4.61 22.48 19.40
C GLU A 290 -5.26 23.50 18.47
N LEU A 291 -6.31 23.10 17.74
CA LEU A 291 -6.84 23.89 16.62
C LEU A 291 -8.22 24.48 16.90
N GLY A 292 -8.96 23.97 17.90
CA GLY A 292 -10.32 24.43 18.21
C GLY A 292 -11.32 24.25 17.05
N ILE A 293 -11.01 23.38 16.09
CA ILE A 293 -11.78 23.20 14.85
C ILE A 293 -12.93 22.20 14.99
N TYR A 294 -12.98 21.44 16.09
CA TYR A 294 -14.02 20.44 16.32
C TYR A 294 -15.16 21.05 17.11
N HIS A 295 -16.39 20.85 16.64
CA HIS A 295 -17.61 21.23 17.33
C HIS A 295 -18.42 19.97 17.65
N LYS A 296 -18.61 19.73 18.95
CA LYS A 296 -19.49 18.66 19.45
C LYS A 296 -20.93 18.93 19.04
N GLY A 297 -21.61 17.90 18.56
CA GLY A 297 -23.03 17.93 18.28
C GLY A 297 -23.80 17.30 19.41
N TRP A 298 -24.21 16.05 19.21
CA TRP A 298 -25.06 15.30 20.13
C TRP A 298 -24.74 13.80 20.10
N ILE A 299 -25.21 13.11 21.14
CA ILE A 299 -25.27 11.65 21.18
C ILE A 299 -26.62 11.24 20.61
N THR A 300 -26.61 10.25 19.73
CA THR A 300 -27.85 9.79 19.10
C THR A 300 -28.66 8.97 20.10
N GLN A 301 -29.97 9.14 20.08
CA GLN A 301 -30.84 8.20 20.79
C GLN A 301 -30.91 6.91 20.00
N GLY A 302 -30.64 5.77 20.66
CA GLY A 302 -30.66 4.46 20.03
C GLY A 302 -31.95 4.22 19.25
N SER A 303 -31.84 4.11 17.92
CA SER A 303 -32.89 3.56 17.06
C SER A 303 -32.63 2.07 16.87
N SER A 304 -33.69 1.30 16.60
CA SER A 304 -33.60 -0.14 16.30
C SER A 304 -32.69 -0.48 15.10
N ASP A 305 -32.30 0.53 14.32
CA ASP A 305 -31.51 0.38 13.09
C ASP A 305 -30.00 0.68 13.27
N GLY A 306 -29.55 0.79 14.53
CA GLY A 306 -28.12 0.79 14.89
C GLY A 306 -27.31 1.87 14.17
N GLY A 307 -27.79 3.11 14.21
CA GLY A 307 -27.21 4.31 13.57
C GLY A 307 -25.81 4.70 14.03
N ALA A 308 -25.36 5.91 13.69
CA ALA A 308 -24.18 6.52 14.31
C ALA A 308 -24.44 6.69 15.81
N ASP A 309 -23.41 6.64 16.65
CA ASP A 309 -23.55 6.78 18.11
C ASP A 309 -23.42 8.25 18.55
N PHE A 310 -22.61 9.04 17.83
CA PHE A 310 -22.49 10.48 18.08
C PHE A 310 -22.24 11.25 16.79
N ILE A 311 -22.58 12.54 16.80
CA ILE A 311 -22.41 13.46 15.67
C ILE A 311 -21.63 14.68 16.14
N GLY A 312 -20.66 15.11 15.33
CA GLY A 312 -19.97 16.39 15.46
C GLY A 312 -19.64 17.00 14.10
N LYS A 313 -18.88 18.09 14.08
CA LYS A 313 -18.34 18.66 12.84
C LYS A 313 -16.93 19.20 13.02
N VAL A 314 -16.18 19.21 11.92
CA VAL A 314 -14.88 19.88 11.81
C VAL A 314 -15.02 21.09 10.89
N VAL A 315 -14.53 22.24 11.33
CA VAL A 315 -14.50 23.46 10.54
C VAL A 315 -13.07 23.72 10.08
N LEU A 316 -12.85 23.72 8.77
CA LEU A 316 -11.56 24.04 8.17
C LEU A 316 -11.64 25.42 7.50
N GLY A 317 -10.60 26.22 7.63
CA GLY A 317 -10.58 27.59 7.14
C GLY A 317 -11.32 28.56 8.07
N SER A 318 -11.61 29.76 7.58
CA SER A 318 -12.24 30.82 8.38
C SER A 318 -13.07 31.78 7.52
N GLY A 319 -13.98 32.51 8.17
CA GLY A 319 -14.83 33.51 7.52
C GLY A 319 -15.67 32.93 6.37
N PHE A 320 -15.66 33.62 5.23
CA PHE A 320 -16.32 33.16 4.00
C PHE A 320 -15.65 31.93 3.38
N SER A 321 -14.37 31.71 3.66
CA SER A 321 -13.57 30.61 3.10
C SER A 321 -13.52 29.39 4.03
N LYS A 322 -14.54 29.21 4.88
CA LYS A 322 -14.66 28.02 5.74
C LYS A 322 -15.41 26.88 5.03
N VAL A 323 -15.03 25.66 5.36
CA VAL A 323 -15.77 24.43 5.02
C VAL A 323 -16.08 23.66 6.30
N GLU A 324 -17.29 23.12 6.38
CA GLU A 324 -17.74 22.33 7.51
C GLU A 324 -17.92 20.88 7.06
N LEU A 325 -17.22 19.96 7.73
CA LEU A 325 -17.24 18.53 7.47
C LEU A 325 -17.95 17.84 8.63
N ILE A 326 -18.95 17.02 8.33
CA ILE A 326 -19.69 16.27 9.35
C ILE A 326 -18.84 15.10 9.82
N VAL A 327 -18.79 14.89 11.13
CA VAL A 327 -18.14 13.73 11.77
C VAL A 327 -19.21 12.79 12.28
N LEU A 328 -19.23 11.58 11.72
CA LEU A 328 -20.11 10.48 12.12
C LEU A 328 -19.33 9.52 13.01
N GLY A 329 -19.72 9.46 14.28
CA GLY A 329 -19.05 8.69 15.32
C GLY A 329 -19.66 7.30 15.57
N GLN A 330 -18.82 6.31 15.81
CA GLN A 330 -19.17 5.01 16.36
C GLN A 330 -18.30 4.76 17.60
N ALA A 331 -18.92 4.31 18.69
CA ALA A 331 -18.31 4.04 19.97
C ALA A 331 -18.55 2.58 20.37
N LYS A 332 -17.48 1.89 20.76
CA LYS A 332 -17.54 0.49 21.21
C LYS A 332 -16.75 0.28 22.49
N CYS A 333 -17.45 0.09 23.60
CA CYS A 333 -16.85 -0.43 24.82
C CYS A 333 -16.78 -1.96 24.73
N GLU A 334 -15.61 -2.46 24.31
CA GLU A 334 -15.31 -3.86 24.02
C GLU A 334 -14.13 -4.36 24.85
N SER A 335 -13.97 -5.69 24.91
CA SER A 335 -12.88 -6.32 25.64
C SER A 335 -11.51 -5.81 25.18
N LEU A 336 -10.63 -5.53 26.14
CA LEU A 336 -9.26 -5.03 25.92
C LEU A 336 -8.35 -6.07 25.24
N THR A 337 -8.76 -7.34 25.22
CA THR A 337 -7.95 -8.46 24.74
C THR A 337 -8.29 -8.87 23.31
N THR A 338 -9.51 -8.63 22.84
CA THR A 338 -9.99 -9.04 21.51
C THR A 338 -10.13 -7.85 20.57
N PRO A 339 -9.63 -7.92 19.32
CA PRO A 339 -9.72 -6.79 18.40
C PRO A 339 -11.18 -6.45 18.07
N THR A 340 -11.44 -5.18 17.75
CA THR A 340 -12.76 -4.76 17.30
C THR A 340 -13.13 -5.42 15.95
N GLY A 341 -14.42 -5.65 15.74
CA GLY A 341 -14.91 -6.29 14.52
C GLY A 341 -14.84 -5.37 13.29
N GLY A 342 -14.12 -5.78 12.25
CA GLY A 342 -13.97 -5.01 11.00
C GLY A 342 -15.30 -4.64 10.32
N ASN A 343 -16.30 -5.51 10.41
CA ASN A 343 -17.64 -5.27 9.86
C ASN A 343 -18.31 -4.01 10.43
N HIS A 344 -17.98 -3.62 11.67
CA HIS A 344 -18.51 -2.40 12.28
C HIS A 344 -17.91 -1.15 11.62
N ILE A 345 -16.62 -1.19 11.28
CA ILE A 345 -15.92 -0.08 10.62
C ILE A 345 -16.43 0.09 9.20
N ALA A 346 -16.52 -0.99 8.43
CA ALA A 346 -17.11 -0.95 7.09
C ALA A 346 -18.55 -0.41 7.11
N ARG A 347 -19.34 -0.77 8.14
CA ARG A 347 -20.70 -0.24 8.34
C ARG A 347 -20.71 1.26 8.65
N THR A 348 -19.78 1.76 9.47
CA THR A 348 -19.63 3.19 9.73
C THR A 348 -19.26 3.93 8.43
N VAL A 349 -18.32 3.40 7.67
CA VAL A 349 -17.87 4.00 6.40
C VAL A 349 -18.96 4.00 5.33
N ALA A 350 -19.74 2.91 5.22
CA ALA A 350 -20.85 2.81 4.27
C ALA A 350 -21.94 3.88 4.46
N ARG A 351 -21.97 4.55 5.62
CA ARG A 351 -22.92 5.62 5.95
C ARG A 351 -22.37 7.02 5.64
N LEU A 352 -21.08 7.14 5.36
CA LEU A 352 -20.46 8.43 5.06
C LEU A 352 -20.92 8.92 3.69
N LYS A 353 -21.35 10.18 3.63
CA LYS A 353 -21.60 10.90 2.38
C LYS A 353 -20.35 11.67 1.97
N ARG A 354 -20.36 12.23 0.76
CA ARG A 354 -19.27 13.08 0.27
C ARG A 354 -19.04 14.23 1.25
N GLY A 355 -17.78 14.41 1.67
CA GLY A 355 -17.40 15.46 2.64
C GLY A 355 -17.67 15.09 4.10
N TRP A 356 -18.00 13.84 4.40
CA TRP A 356 -18.15 13.36 5.77
C TRP A 356 -16.89 12.61 6.20
N LEU A 357 -16.63 12.63 7.49
CA LEU A 357 -15.58 11.87 8.15
C LEU A 357 -16.21 10.88 9.12
N GLY A 358 -15.64 9.69 9.23
CA GLY A 358 -15.96 8.75 10.30
C GLY A 358 -15.05 8.95 11.51
N ALA A 359 -15.53 8.62 12.70
CA ALA A 359 -14.67 8.37 13.87
C ALA A 359 -15.10 7.07 14.54
N TYR A 360 -14.17 6.14 14.70
CA TYR A 360 -14.41 4.86 15.38
C TYR A 360 -13.59 4.81 16.66
N VAL A 361 -14.27 4.82 17.80
CA VAL A 361 -13.66 4.86 19.13
C VAL A 361 -13.93 3.54 19.85
N THR A 362 -12.88 2.85 20.27
CA THR A 362 -13.02 1.59 21.02
C THR A 362 -12.06 1.52 22.19
N THR A 363 -12.50 0.91 23.29
CA THR A 363 -11.61 0.52 24.40
C THR A 363 -10.62 -0.57 24.00
N SER A 364 -10.84 -1.22 22.86
CA SER A 364 -9.96 -2.26 22.31
C SER A 364 -8.96 -1.71 21.27
N TYR A 365 -8.57 -2.52 20.28
CA TYR A 365 -7.58 -2.25 19.25
C TYR A 365 -8.06 -2.76 17.89
N PHE A 366 -7.41 -2.31 16.82
CA PHE A 366 -7.72 -2.67 15.44
C PHE A 366 -6.76 -3.75 14.94
N SER A 367 -7.30 -4.81 14.33
CA SER A 367 -6.46 -5.86 13.74
C SER A 367 -5.71 -5.36 12.51
N ASP A 368 -4.63 -6.06 12.14
CA ASP A 368 -3.87 -5.78 10.92
C ASP A 368 -4.75 -5.84 9.66
N SER A 369 -5.75 -6.73 9.62
CA SER A 369 -6.67 -6.85 8.49
C SER A 369 -7.56 -5.62 8.36
N VAL A 370 -8.08 -5.12 9.48
CA VAL A 370 -8.95 -3.94 9.52
C VAL A 370 -8.19 -2.68 9.13
N GLN A 371 -7.00 -2.47 9.70
CA GLN A 371 -6.17 -1.32 9.33
C GLN A 371 -5.80 -1.35 7.85
N ARG A 372 -5.49 -2.55 7.33
CA ARG A 372 -5.20 -2.73 5.92
C ARG A 372 -6.37 -2.32 5.02
N GLU A 373 -7.57 -2.76 5.33
CA GLU A 373 -8.78 -2.37 4.58
C GLU A 373 -8.95 -0.84 4.58
N VAL A 374 -8.85 -0.21 5.75
CA VAL A 374 -8.94 1.26 5.88
C VAL A 374 -7.90 1.99 5.02
N ILE A 375 -6.66 1.49 4.98
CA ILE A 375 -5.56 2.08 4.21
C ILE A 375 -5.73 1.85 2.71
N GLU A 376 -6.00 0.61 2.29
CA GLU A 376 -6.09 0.21 0.88
C GLU A 376 -7.32 0.83 0.20
N ASP A 377 -8.47 0.84 0.88
CA ASP A 377 -9.73 1.40 0.38
C ASP A 377 -9.87 2.91 0.68
N LYS A 378 -8.87 3.50 1.34
CA LYS A 378 -8.79 4.94 1.66
C LYS A 378 -10.02 5.45 2.41
N TYR A 379 -10.48 4.70 3.39
CA TYR A 379 -11.65 5.07 4.18
C TYR A 379 -11.38 6.38 4.94
N PRO A 380 -12.26 7.40 4.83
CA PRO A 380 -12.10 8.67 5.54
C PRO A 380 -12.57 8.55 7.00
N ILE A 381 -11.91 7.69 7.78
CA ILE A 381 -12.28 7.35 9.16
C ILE A 381 -11.10 7.46 10.12
N LEU A 382 -11.32 8.12 11.26
CA LEU A 382 -10.38 8.13 12.38
C LEU A 382 -10.52 6.83 13.19
N LEU A 383 -9.41 6.16 13.46
CA LEU A 383 -9.34 4.97 14.31
C LEU A 383 -8.75 5.34 15.68
N ILE A 384 -9.58 5.35 16.73
CA ILE A 384 -9.19 5.71 18.10
C ILE A 384 -9.26 4.44 18.96
N ASN A 385 -8.08 3.93 19.34
CA ASN A 385 -7.93 2.71 20.15
C ASN A 385 -7.88 3.00 21.66
N GLY A 386 -7.91 1.94 22.46
CA GLY A 386 -7.91 2.01 23.92
C GLY A 386 -6.69 2.74 24.49
N LYS A 387 -5.51 2.58 23.90
CA LYS A 387 -4.32 3.34 24.32
C LYS A 387 -4.52 4.83 24.14
N ARG A 388 -5.00 5.26 22.97
CA ARG A 388 -5.23 6.69 22.71
C ARG A 388 -6.29 7.28 23.64
N ILE A 389 -7.37 6.53 23.93
CA ILE A 389 -8.36 6.95 24.93
C ILE A 389 -7.69 7.20 26.28
N ALA A 390 -6.86 6.26 26.74
CA ALA A 390 -6.21 6.35 28.04
C ALA A 390 -5.19 7.49 28.11
N GLU A 391 -4.45 7.74 27.03
CA GLU A 391 -3.53 8.87 26.92
C GLU A 391 -4.26 10.21 27.03
N GLU A 392 -5.38 10.37 26.29
CA GLU A 392 -6.17 11.60 26.32
C GLU A 392 -6.84 11.85 27.68
N VAL A 393 -7.31 10.78 28.35
CA VAL A 393 -7.88 10.88 29.70
C VAL A 393 -6.79 11.15 30.73
N SER A 394 -5.65 10.46 30.68
CA SER A 394 -4.51 10.72 31.57
C SER A 394 -4.09 12.19 31.46
N GLN A 395 -3.95 12.69 30.24
CA GLN A 395 -3.62 14.09 30.00
C GLN A 395 -4.69 15.05 30.53
N LEU A 396 -5.97 14.77 30.31
CA LEU A 396 -7.06 15.58 30.86
C LEU A 396 -6.97 15.68 32.39
N LEU A 397 -6.71 14.58 33.08
CA LEU A 397 -6.62 14.55 34.55
C LEU A 397 -5.44 15.37 35.07
N HIS A 398 -4.34 15.44 34.32
CA HIS A 398 -3.21 16.30 34.66
C HIS A 398 -3.48 17.80 34.40
N GLU A 399 -4.32 18.11 33.40
CA GLU A 399 -4.62 19.48 32.98
C GLU A 399 -5.83 20.10 33.71
N SER A 400 -6.70 19.28 34.30
CA SER A 400 -8.00 19.72 34.82
C SER A 400 -7.93 20.11 36.29
N ASP A 401 -8.38 21.32 36.60
CA ASP A 401 -8.69 21.72 37.99
C ASP A 401 -10.09 21.21 38.44
N THR A 402 -10.86 20.61 37.53
CA THR A 402 -12.26 20.20 37.78
C THR A 402 -12.40 18.79 38.34
N TYR A 403 -11.49 17.88 37.99
CA TYR A 403 -11.51 16.48 38.42
C TYR A 403 -10.14 16.11 38.94
N SER A 404 -10.09 15.58 40.15
CA SER A 404 -8.87 15.12 40.79
C SER A 404 -8.49 13.69 40.42
N ASP A 405 -9.47 12.89 40.00
CA ASP A 405 -9.25 11.53 39.53
C ASP A 405 -10.22 11.11 38.41
N ILE A 406 -9.99 9.91 37.89
CA ILE A 406 -10.79 9.33 36.81
C ILE A 406 -12.22 8.99 37.24
N ASP A 407 -12.44 8.63 38.50
CA ASP A 407 -13.76 8.22 38.98
C ASP A 407 -14.69 9.46 39.03
N GLU A 408 -14.16 10.61 39.46
CA GLU A 408 -14.84 11.92 39.37
C GLU A 408 -15.15 12.31 37.92
N PHE A 409 -14.17 12.17 37.02
CA PHE A 409 -14.36 12.48 35.60
C PHE A 409 -15.44 11.60 34.95
N LEU A 410 -15.41 10.29 35.23
CA LEU A 410 -16.40 9.35 34.70
C LEU A 410 -17.80 9.60 35.27
N ALA A 411 -17.91 9.95 36.55
CA ALA A 411 -19.17 10.39 37.16
C ALA A 411 -19.72 11.67 36.50
N TYR A 412 -18.85 12.65 36.25
CA TYR A 412 -19.20 13.88 35.55
C TYR A 412 -19.74 13.61 34.13
N MET A 413 -19.11 12.70 33.39
CA MET A 413 -19.56 12.32 32.05
C MET A 413 -20.92 11.60 32.10
N ALA A 414 -21.11 10.71 33.09
CA ALA A 414 -22.37 9.99 33.28
C ALA A 414 -23.54 10.95 33.60
N GLU A 415 -23.32 11.98 34.41
CA GLU A 415 -24.36 12.98 34.73
C GLU A 415 -24.81 13.78 33.49
N ARG A 416 -23.90 14.02 32.55
CA ARG A 416 -24.17 14.81 31.34
C ARG A 416 -24.77 14.00 30.20
N TYR A 417 -24.49 12.71 30.12
CA TYR A 417 -24.94 11.84 29.04
C TYR A 417 -26.44 12.02 28.69
N PRO A 418 -27.40 11.97 29.66
CA PRO A 418 -28.82 12.13 29.34
C PRO A 418 -29.16 13.47 28.68
N LYS A 419 -28.43 14.55 29.02
CA LYS A 419 -28.64 15.90 28.47
C LYS A 419 -28.10 16.04 27.04
N ARG A 420 -27.20 15.14 26.63
CA ARG A 420 -26.57 15.13 25.30
C ARG A 420 -27.38 14.37 24.25
N LEU A 421 -28.34 13.56 24.67
CA LEU A 421 -29.17 12.74 23.79
C LEU A 421 -30.09 13.61 22.92
N LYS A 422 -30.02 13.42 21.60
CA LYS A 422 -30.93 14.06 20.62
C LYS A 422 -31.31 13.06 19.53
N GLN A 423 -32.53 13.22 19.02
CA GLN A 423 -33.00 12.55 17.80
C GLN A 423 -33.03 13.56 16.67
N ARG A 424 -31.93 13.63 15.90
CA ARG A 424 -31.72 14.57 14.79
C ARG A 424 -30.94 13.90 13.67
N GLN A 425 -31.12 14.37 12.45
CA GLN A 425 -30.32 13.94 11.30
C GLN A 425 -28.90 14.52 11.39
N PRO A 426 -27.85 13.77 11.00
CA PRO A 426 -26.48 14.25 11.06
C PRO A 426 -26.26 15.61 10.42
N GLU A 427 -26.91 15.87 9.28
CA GLU A 427 -26.81 17.12 8.51
C GLU A 427 -27.21 18.36 9.30
N GLU A 428 -28.06 18.22 10.32
CA GLU A 428 -28.52 19.35 11.13
C GLU A 428 -27.36 20.02 11.89
N ILE A 429 -26.22 19.33 12.09
CA ILE A 429 -25.05 19.90 12.77
C ILE A 429 -24.45 21.10 12.02
N LEU A 430 -24.71 21.21 10.72
CA LEU A 430 -24.26 22.35 9.89
C LEU A 430 -25.01 23.65 10.21
N HIS A 431 -26.10 23.56 10.97
CA HIS A 431 -26.92 24.70 11.37
C HIS A 431 -26.80 25.05 12.86
N VAL A 432 -25.99 24.29 13.60
CA VAL A 432 -25.75 24.47 15.05
C VAL A 432 -24.47 25.25 15.31
#